data_AF-A0A7C8ZCR0-F1
#
_entry.id   AF-A0A7C8ZCR0-F1
#
_cell.length_a   1.000
_cell.length_b   1.000
_cell.length_c   1.000
_cell.angle_alpha   90.00
_cell.angle_beta   90.00
_cell.angle_gamma   90.00
#
_symmetry.space_group_name_H-M   'P 1'
#
loop_
_entity.id
_entity.type
_entity.pdbx_description
1 polymer ?
#
loop_
_entity_poly.entity_id
_entity_poly.type
_entity_poly.pdbx_seq_one_letter_code
_entity_poly.pdbx_strand_id
1 'polypeptide(L)'
;GDQLEDDDETLEDYLSCECPEPLQKLLEVCRNRCVLFDNKTKKESKKAEQLQKLLKLVEAVVEENSSQPYTHVSFEEMKKLRQQEDTDSLRDYTQLEISKLKEQMYKAHEEQITSITETVAPELRETIERLEQQLAEEQASRKKAEEIAVAAQQRSVDEICKLREELRPTSRSSCTLM
;
A
#
# COMPACT_ATOMS: atom_id res chain seq x y z
N GLY A 1 57.66 -15.60 19.77
CA GLY A 1 57.33 -14.22 19.40
C GLY A 1 58.02 -13.30 20.37
N ASP A 2 57.34 -12.99 21.47
CA ASP A 2 57.90 -12.20 22.58
C ASP A 2 59.23 -12.75 23.10
N GLN A 3 59.28 -14.06 23.39
CA GLN A 3 60.49 -14.69 23.93
C GLN A 3 61.64 -14.70 22.91
N LEU A 4 61.35 -14.91 21.62
CA LEU A 4 62.37 -14.85 20.57
C LEU A 4 62.93 -13.43 20.42
N GLU A 5 62.10 -12.41 20.60
CA GLU A 5 62.56 -11.02 20.65
C GLU A 5 63.40 -10.76 21.92
N ASP A 6 63.01 -11.31 23.07
CA ASP A 6 63.75 -11.18 24.33
C ASP A 6 65.14 -11.88 24.24
N ASP A 7 65.23 -12.97 23.47
CA ASP A 7 66.43 -13.79 23.27
C ASP A 7 67.25 -13.37 22.01
N ASP A 8 66.83 -12.32 21.29
CA ASP A 8 67.40 -11.87 20.00
C ASP A 8 67.53 -13.00 18.94
N GLU A 9 66.59 -13.95 18.95
CA GLU A 9 66.54 -15.12 18.06
C GLU A 9 65.50 -14.92 16.94
N THR A 10 65.81 -15.37 15.72
CA THR A 10 64.83 -15.35 14.61
C THR A 10 63.91 -16.57 14.64
N LEU A 11 62.74 -16.48 14.00
CA LEU A 11 61.86 -17.64 13.89
C LEU A 11 62.53 -18.76 13.08
N GLU A 12 63.30 -18.39 12.07
CA GLU A 12 64.03 -19.33 11.22
C GLU A 12 65.09 -20.09 12.03
N ASP A 13 65.84 -19.39 12.90
CA ASP A 13 66.81 -20.02 13.78
C ASP A 13 66.12 -21.02 14.72
N TYR A 14 65.02 -20.59 15.35
CA TYR A 14 64.20 -21.43 16.23
C TYR A 14 63.63 -22.67 15.54
N LEU A 15 63.19 -22.54 14.28
CA LEU A 15 62.66 -23.66 13.50
C LEU A 15 63.77 -24.53 12.87
N SER A 16 65.01 -24.04 12.75
CA SER A 16 66.13 -24.79 12.21
C SER A 16 66.81 -25.70 13.25
N CYS A 17 66.76 -25.30 14.52
CA CYS A 17 67.32 -26.04 15.65
C CYS A 17 66.23 -26.92 16.29
N GLU A 18 66.17 -28.20 15.91
CA GLU A 18 65.31 -29.21 16.55
C GLU A 18 63.80 -28.90 16.52
N CYS A 19 63.26 -28.42 15.39
CA CYS A 19 61.81 -28.30 15.23
C CYS A 19 61.12 -29.66 15.47
N PRO A 20 60.19 -29.77 16.44
CA PRO A 20 59.51 -31.01 16.72
C PRO A 20 58.76 -31.53 15.48
N GLU A 21 58.86 -32.84 15.18
CA GLU A 21 58.17 -33.45 14.03
C GLU A 21 56.67 -33.06 13.91
N PRO A 22 55.87 -32.99 14.99
CA PRO A 22 54.47 -32.59 14.88
C PRO A 22 54.30 -31.15 14.37
N LEU A 23 55.19 -30.24 14.78
CA LEU A 23 55.15 -28.85 14.35
C LEU A 23 55.56 -28.73 12.87
N GLN A 24 56.58 -29.48 12.45
CA GLN A 24 56.98 -29.53 11.05
C GLN A 24 55.85 -30.04 10.14
N LYS A 25 55.19 -31.14 10.52
CA LYS A 25 54.02 -31.67 9.80
C LYS A 25 52.86 -30.66 9.74
N LEU A 26 52.61 -29.93 10.83
CA LEU A 26 51.57 -28.90 10.85
C LEU A 26 51.90 -27.73 9.90
N LEU A 27 53.15 -27.26 9.91
CA LEU A 27 53.60 -26.21 9.00
C LEU A 27 53.47 -26.65 7.55
N GLU A 28 53.81 -27.90 7.22
CA GLU A 28 53.63 -28.48 5.89
C GLU A 28 52.14 -28.52 5.46
N VAL A 29 51.24 -29.00 6.33
CA VAL A 29 49.78 -28.99 6.07
C VAL A 29 49.26 -27.56 5.87
N CYS A 30 49.82 -26.60 6.59
CA CYS A 30 49.52 -25.18 6.46
C CYS A 30 50.24 -24.49 5.30
N ARG A 31 51.01 -25.21 4.48
CA ARG A 31 51.83 -24.71 3.35
C ARG A 31 52.84 -23.64 3.78
N ASN A 32 53.43 -23.81 4.96
CA ASN A 32 54.39 -22.88 5.57
C ASN A 32 53.86 -21.44 5.72
N ARG A 33 52.53 -21.25 5.73
CA ARG A 33 51.91 -19.96 6.03
C ARG A 33 52.03 -19.71 7.53
N CYS A 34 52.98 -18.86 7.92
CA CYS A 34 53.27 -18.53 9.31
C CYS A 34 53.53 -17.03 9.49
N VAL A 35 53.13 -16.47 10.63
CA VAL A 35 53.46 -15.10 11.05
C VAL A 35 53.84 -15.11 12.53
N LEU A 36 54.92 -14.43 12.86
CA LEU A 36 55.36 -14.22 14.24
C LEU A 36 54.83 -12.89 14.79
N PHE A 37 54.24 -12.93 15.98
CA PHE A 37 53.81 -11.75 16.72
C PHE A 37 54.69 -11.50 17.94
N ASP A 38 54.97 -10.22 18.19
CA ASP A 38 55.55 -9.69 19.43
C ASP A 38 54.44 -8.87 20.11
N ASN A 39 53.73 -9.52 21.02
CA ASN A 39 52.59 -8.98 21.76
C ASN A 39 53.02 -8.00 22.86
N LYS A 40 54.30 -8.00 23.26
CA LYS A 40 54.84 -7.04 24.24
C LYS A 40 55.25 -5.72 23.59
N THR A 41 55.40 -5.68 22.26
CA THR A 41 55.88 -4.48 21.57
C THR A 41 54.98 -3.27 21.80
N LYS A 42 55.59 -2.15 22.17
CA LYS A 42 54.92 -0.84 22.28
C LYS A 42 55.09 0.02 21.02
N LYS A 43 55.89 -0.45 20.05
CA LYS A 43 56.17 0.29 18.81
C LYS A 43 55.01 0.07 17.83
N GLU A 44 54.26 1.14 17.56
CA GLU A 44 53.14 1.08 16.61
C GLU A 44 53.57 0.67 15.19
N SER A 45 54.78 1.08 14.75
CA SER A 45 55.33 0.64 13.46
C SER A 45 55.50 -0.87 13.37
N LYS A 46 55.99 -1.51 14.45
CA LYS A 46 56.19 -2.96 14.51
C LYS A 46 54.86 -3.71 14.52
N LYS A 47 53.86 -3.21 15.26
CA LYS A 47 52.49 -3.74 15.23
C LYS A 47 51.89 -3.66 13.83
N ALA A 48 52.04 -2.52 13.17
CA ALA A 48 51.53 -2.31 11.81
C ALA A 48 52.19 -3.28 10.82
N GLU A 49 53.51 -3.48 10.92
CA GLU A 49 54.24 -4.43 10.07
C GLU A 49 53.76 -5.88 10.30
N GLN A 50 53.58 -6.30 11.54
CA GLN A 50 53.07 -7.64 11.90
C GLN A 50 51.65 -7.87 11.39
N LEU A 51 50.76 -6.87 11.58
CA LEU A 51 49.41 -6.91 11.04
C LEU A 51 49.40 -6.99 9.51
N GLN A 52 50.26 -6.21 8.85
CA GLN A 52 50.37 -6.23 7.39
C GLN A 52 50.85 -7.60 6.88
N LYS A 53 51.81 -8.25 7.56
CA LYS A 53 52.24 -9.62 7.23
C LYS A 53 51.07 -10.61 7.34
N LEU A 54 50.26 -10.51 8.39
CA LEU A 54 49.06 -11.34 8.55
C LEU A 54 48.04 -11.12 7.43
N LEU A 55 47.70 -9.85 7.14
CA LEU A 55 46.71 -9.54 6.11
C LEU A 55 47.12 -10.02 4.72
N LYS A 56 48.41 -9.90 4.36
CA LYS A 56 48.95 -10.46 3.11
C LYS A 56 48.76 -11.97 3.00
N LEU A 57 48.94 -12.71 4.11
CA LEU A 57 48.68 -14.15 4.10
C LEU A 57 47.19 -14.46 3.95
N VAL A 58 46.33 -13.70 4.63
CA VAL A 58 44.87 -13.85 4.52
C VAL A 58 44.42 -13.59 3.08
N GLU A 59 44.91 -12.53 2.45
CA GLU A 59 44.65 -12.22 1.03
C GLU A 59 45.07 -13.37 0.12
N ALA A 60 46.28 -13.91 0.31
CA ALA A 60 46.75 -15.07 -0.45
C ALA A 60 45.87 -16.32 -0.26
N VAL A 61 45.36 -16.55 0.96
CA VAL A 61 44.41 -17.65 1.24
C VAL A 61 43.07 -17.42 0.54
N VAL A 62 42.58 -16.19 0.52
CA VAL A 62 41.33 -15.82 -0.14
C VAL A 62 41.45 -16.02 -1.66
N GLU A 63 42.55 -15.59 -2.26
CA GLU A 63 42.83 -15.81 -3.69
C GLU A 63 42.92 -17.30 -4.03
N GLU A 64 43.67 -18.07 -3.22
CA GLU A 64 43.83 -19.51 -3.39
C GLU A 64 42.50 -20.27 -3.26
N ASN A 65 41.62 -19.81 -2.36
CA ASN A 65 40.29 -20.38 -2.18
C ASN A 65 39.24 -19.81 -3.14
N SER A 66 39.63 -19.07 -4.19
CA SER A 66 38.71 -18.46 -5.16
C SER A 66 37.62 -17.61 -4.49
N SER A 67 38.00 -16.85 -3.47
CA SER A 67 37.12 -16.03 -2.64
C SER A 67 36.03 -16.81 -1.90
N GLN A 68 36.15 -18.14 -1.79
CA GLN A 68 35.22 -18.96 -1.02
C GLN A 68 35.73 -19.10 0.42
N PRO A 69 34.93 -18.66 1.41
CA PRO A 69 35.22 -18.95 2.81
C PRO A 69 35.15 -20.45 3.07
N TYR A 70 35.77 -20.88 4.16
CA TYR A 70 35.59 -22.24 4.66
C TYR A 70 34.11 -22.52 4.94
N THR A 71 33.56 -23.58 4.34
CA THR A 71 32.17 -24.01 4.52
C THR A 71 32.12 -25.43 5.06
N HIS A 72 31.11 -25.70 5.89
CA HIS A 72 30.82 -27.03 6.44
C HIS A 72 29.29 -27.20 6.44
N VAL A 73 28.81 -28.45 6.40
CA VAL A 73 27.37 -28.78 6.31
C VAL A 73 26.55 -28.06 7.39
N SER A 74 27.10 -27.96 8.60
CA SER A 74 26.47 -27.25 9.73
C SER A 74 26.34 -25.74 9.53
N PHE A 75 27.18 -25.09 8.73
CA PHE A 75 27.04 -23.66 8.42
C PHE A 75 25.84 -23.39 7.51
N GLU A 76 25.59 -24.28 6.54
CA GLU A 76 24.44 -24.19 5.64
C GLU A 76 23.12 -24.40 6.41
N GLU A 77 23.10 -25.37 7.33
CA GLU A 77 21.95 -25.61 8.21
C GLU A 77 21.66 -24.39 9.09
N MET A 78 22.69 -23.82 9.73
CA MET A 78 22.52 -22.60 10.55
C MET A 78 22.08 -21.38 9.74
N LYS A 79 22.52 -21.25 8.49
CA LYS A 79 22.09 -20.16 7.59
C LYS A 79 20.62 -20.29 7.21
N LYS A 80 20.17 -21.51 6.93
CA LYS A 80 18.76 -21.81 6.62
C LYS A 80 17.83 -21.55 7.81
N LEU A 81 18.23 -21.97 9.01
CA LEU A 81 17.45 -21.76 10.23
C LEU A 81 17.22 -20.26 10.50
N ARG A 82 18.27 -19.42 10.44
CA ARG A 82 18.12 -17.97 10.59
C ARG A 82 17.19 -17.35 9.56
N GLN A 83 17.30 -17.76 8.29
CA GLN A 83 16.45 -17.21 7.23
C GLN A 83 14.97 -17.57 7.42
N GLN A 84 14.66 -18.75 7.95
CA GLN A 84 13.27 -19.13 8.23
C GLN A 84 12.68 -18.35 9.42
N GLU A 85 13.44 -18.19 10.51
CA GLU A 85 12.99 -17.44 11.69
C GLU A 85 12.64 -15.98 11.35
N ASP A 86 13.47 -15.33 10.53
CA ASP A 86 13.23 -13.95 10.09
C ASP A 86 11.98 -13.83 9.20
N THR A 87 11.71 -14.81 8.34
CA THR A 87 10.54 -14.79 7.44
C THR A 87 9.24 -15.09 8.15
N ASP A 88 9.25 -16.04 9.08
CA ASP A 88 8.03 -16.48 9.76
C ASP A 88 7.59 -15.45 10.82
N SER A 89 8.54 -14.85 11.56
CA SER A 89 8.21 -13.82 12.55
C SER A 89 7.65 -12.53 11.93
N LEU A 90 8.09 -12.13 10.74
CA LEU A 90 7.61 -10.93 10.05
C LEU A 90 6.23 -11.15 9.41
N ARG A 91 5.97 -12.36 8.93
CA ARG A 91 4.72 -12.73 8.26
C ARG A 91 3.52 -12.73 9.21
N ASP A 92 3.72 -13.24 10.43
CA ASP A 92 2.62 -13.35 11.40
C ASP A 92 2.21 -11.99 11.97
N TYR A 93 3.18 -11.09 12.23
CA TYR A 93 2.90 -9.75 12.76
C TYR A 93 2.14 -8.89 11.74
N THR A 94 2.59 -8.92 10.47
CA THR A 94 1.96 -8.15 9.39
C THR A 94 0.55 -8.65 9.05
N GLN A 95 0.29 -9.96 9.13
CA GLN A 95 -1.03 -10.51 8.81
C GLN A 95 -2.09 -10.16 9.87
N LEU A 96 -1.71 -10.10 11.15
CA LEU A 96 -2.61 -9.67 12.24
C LEU A 96 -2.99 -8.19 12.10
N GLU A 97 -2.02 -7.33 11.81
CA GLU A 97 -2.25 -5.88 11.66
C GLU A 97 -3.12 -5.56 10.44
N ILE A 98 -2.87 -6.21 9.30
CA ILE A 98 -3.70 -6.08 8.09
C ILE A 98 -5.14 -6.52 8.38
N SER A 99 -5.32 -7.64 9.09
CA SER A 99 -6.65 -8.15 9.42
C SER A 99 -7.42 -7.17 10.31
N LYS A 100 -6.75 -6.63 11.34
CA LYS A 100 -7.33 -5.65 12.26
C LYS A 100 -7.71 -4.35 11.56
N LEU A 101 -6.85 -3.86 10.66
CA LEU A 101 -7.14 -2.64 9.88
C LEU A 101 -8.33 -2.85 8.94
N LYS A 102 -8.40 -4.02 8.29
CA LYS A 102 -9.51 -4.38 7.40
C LYS A 102 -10.84 -4.43 8.15
N GLU A 103 -10.86 -5.00 9.35
CA GLU A 103 -12.04 -5.06 10.21
C GLU A 103 -12.51 -3.65 10.61
N GLN A 104 -11.60 -2.78 11.04
CA GLN A 104 -11.92 -1.39 11.38
C GLN A 104 -12.49 -0.61 10.19
N MET A 105 -11.92 -0.80 9.00
CA MET A 105 -12.39 -0.17 7.77
C MET A 105 -13.83 -0.61 7.44
N TYR A 106 -14.14 -1.92 7.48
CA TYR A 106 -15.50 -2.38 7.22
C TYR A 106 -16.51 -1.88 8.24
N LYS A 107 -16.14 -1.88 9.52
CA LYS A 107 -17.00 -1.37 10.58
C LYS A 107 -17.35 0.11 10.38
N ALA A 108 -16.37 0.95 10.04
CA ALA A 108 -16.59 2.36 9.76
C ALA A 108 -17.51 2.59 8.54
N HIS A 109 -17.38 1.76 7.50
CA HIS A 109 -18.28 1.83 6.34
C HIS A 109 -19.72 1.43 6.69
N GLU A 110 -19.89 0.38 7.49
CA GLU A 110 -21.20 -0.08 7.93
C GLU A 110 -21.91 0.97 8.81
N GLU A 111 -21.16 1.62 9.70
CA GLU A 111 -21.66 2.74 10.51
C GLU A 111 -22.11 3.93 9.66
N GLN A 112 -21.35 4.31 8.61
CA GLN A 112 -21.75 5.38 7.69
C GLN A 112 -23.01 5.04 6.90
N ILE A 113 -23.10 3.80 6.38
CA ILE A 113 -24.28 3.35 5.63
C ILE A 113 -25.51 3.39 6.54
N THR A 114 -25.38 2.91 7.78
CA THR A 114 -26.47 2.91 8.76
C THR A 114 -26.92 4.34 9.05
N SER A 115 -25.97 5.25 9.32
CA SER A 115 -26.28 6.66 9.60
C SER A 115 -27.02 7.35 8.44
N ILE A 116 -26.57 7.17 7.19
CA ILE A 116 -27.24 7.75 6.01
C ILE A 116 -28.64 7.15 5.84
N THR A 117 -28.77 5.84 6.04
CA THR A 117 -30.05 5.13 5.91
C THR A 117 -31.06 5.61 6.96
N GLU A 118 -30.62 5.88 8.18
CA GLU A 118 -31.50 6.35 9.26
C GLU A 118 -31.85 7.84 9.15
N THR A 119 -30.92 8.67 8.70
CA THR A 119 -31.11 10.14 8.71
C THR A 119 -31.68 10.68 7.40
N VAL A 120 -31.13 10.27 6.25
CA VAL A 120 -31.45 10.91 4.97
C VAL A 120 -32.61 10.23 4.26
N ALA A 121 -32.71 8.90 4.35
CA ALA A 121 -33.78 8.15 3.67
C ALA A 121 -35.21 8.56 4.09
N PRO A 122 -35.54 8.77 5.38
CA PRO A 122 -36.89 9.19 5.76
C PRO A 122 -37.20 10.63 5.33
N GLU A 123 -36.24 11.56 5.43
CA GLU A 123 -36.43 12.95 4.99
C GLU A 123 -36.74 13.03 3.48
N LEU A 124 -36.04 12.24 2.66
CA LEU A 124 -36.33 12.15 1.22
C LEU A 124 -37.71 11.56 0.96
N ARG A 125 -38.11 10.52 1.69
CA ARG A 125 -39.44 9.91 1.54
C ARG A 125 -40.54 10.92 1.88
N GLU A 126 -40.43 11.62 2.99
CA GLU A 126 -41.41 12.61 3.43
C GLU A 126 -41.52 13.78 2.43
N THR A 127 -40.39 14.25 1.89
CA THR A 127 -40.40 15.32 0.89
C THR A 127 -41.04 14.90 -0.43
N ILE A 128 -40.83 13.65 -0.86
CA ILE A 128 -41.50 13.08 -2.04
C ILE A 128 -43.02 13.04 -1.82
N GLU A 129 -43.49 12.47 -0.71
CA GLU A 129 -44.92 12.37 -0.40
C GLU A 129 -45.58 13.75 -0.36
N ARG A 130 -44.91 14.75 0.22
CA ARG A 130 -45.40 16.13 0.26
C ARG A 130 -45.52 16.76 -1.14
N LEU A 131 -44.52 16.55 -2.00
CA LEU A 131 -44.53 17.08 -3.37
C LEU A 131 -45.60 16.41 -4.24
N GLU A 132 -45.80 15.10 -4.07
CA GLU A 132 -46.88 14.37 -4.75
C GLU A 132 -48.25 14.91 -4.37
N GLN A 133 -48.48 15.21 -3.09
CA GLN A 133 -49.74 15.81 -2.63
C GLN A 133 -49.95 17.20 -3.23
N GLN A 134 -48.94 18.07 -3.20
CA GLN A 134 -49.03 19.42 -3.79
C GLN A 134 -49.32 19.37 -5.28
N LEU A 135 -48.67 18.46 -6.00
CA LEU A 135 -48.90 18.27 -7.43
C LEU A 135 -50.35 17.84 -7.71
N ALA A 136 -50.90 16.91 -6.91
CA ALA A 136 -52.28 16.47 -7.06
C ALA A 136 -53.29 17.59 -6.79
N GLU A 137 -53.06 18.42 -5.75
CA GLU A 137 -53.91 19.56 -5.42
C GLU A 137 -53.86 20.65 -6.50
N GLU A 138 -52.67 20.95 -7.03
CA GLU A 138 -52.49 21.89 -8.14
C GLU A 138 -53.20 21.40 -9.41
N GLN A 139 -53.00 20.13 -9.79
CA GLN A 139 -53.64 19.53 -10.96
C GLN A 139 -55.18 19.56 -10.83
N ALA A 140 -55.72 19.26 -9.65
CA ALA A 140 -57.15 19.34 -9.39
C ALA A 140 -57.68 20.79 -9.50
N SER A 141 -56.93 21.76 -8.99
CA SER A 141 -57.29 23.18 -9.04
C SER A 141 -57.26 23.72 -10.48
N ARG A 142 -56.22 23.35 -11.24
CA ARG A 142 -56.07 23.72 -12.65
C ARG A 142 -57.19 23.14 -13.51
N LYS A 143 -57.54 21.87 -13.32
CA LYS A 143 -58.65 21.22 -14.05
C LYS A 143 -59.98 21.93 -13.79
N LYS A 144 -60.28 22.27 -12.53
CA LYS A 144 -61.50 23.05 -12.19
C LYS A 144 -61.51 24.42 -12.85
N ALA A 145 -60.39 25.14 -12.83
CA ALA A 145 -60.27 26.44 -13.47
C ALA A 145 -60.46 26.36 -15.00
N GLU A 146 -59.91 25.32 -15.63
CA GLU A 146 -60.07 25.04 -17.05
C GLU A 146 -61.53 24.72 -17.42
N GLU A 147 -62.20 23.86 -16.64
CA GLU A 147 -63.63 23.57 -16.83
C GLU A 147 -64.50 24.84 -16.73
N ILE A 148 -64.22 25.71 -15.75
CA ILE A 148 -64.92 27.00 -15.59
C ILE A 148 -64.65 27.93 -16.78
N ALA A 149 -63.39 28.03 -17.23
CA ALA A 149 -63.01 28.88 -18.35
C ALA A 149 -63.65 28.42 -19.66
N VAL A 150 -63.65 27.10 -19.94
CA VAL A 150 -64.30 26.51 -21.10
C VAL A 150 -65.82 26.76 -21.05
N ALA A 151 -66.46 26.57 -19.90
CA ALA A 151 -67.89 26.85 -19.75
C ALA A 151 -68.22 28.33 -19.99
N ALA A 152 -67.39 29.26 -19.50
CA ALA A 152 -67.56 30.70 -19.73
C ALA A 152 -67.37 31.06 -21.22
N GLN A 153 -66.37 30.47 -21.87
CA GLN A 153 -66.13 30.65 -23.31
C GLN A 153 -67.31 30.15 -24.14
N GLN A 154 -67.85 28.96 -23.82
CA GLN A 154 -69.01 28.41 -24.53
C GLN A 154 -70.23 29.32 -24.41
N ARG A 155 -70.51 29.86 -23.21
CA ARG A 155 -71.61 30.81 -23.00
C ARG A 155 -71.42 32.08 -23.84
N SER A 156 -70.21 32.63 -23.86
CA SER A 156 -69.90 33.81 -24.67
C SER A 156 -70.06 33.54 -26.17
N VAL A 157 -69.64 32.37 -26.65
CA VAL A 157 -69.84 31.95 -28.05
C VAL A 157 -71.33 31.81 -28.37
N ASP A 158 -72.11 31.18 -27.49
CA ASP A 158 -73.56 31.02 -27.67
C ASP A 158 -74.27 32.38 -27.72
N GLU A 159 -73.87 33.33 -26.86
CA GLU A 159 -74.36 34.71 -26.86
C GLU A 159 -73.98 35.45 -28.15
N ILE A 160 -72.72 35.36 -28.60
CA ILE A 160 -72.27 35.96 -29.87
C ILE A 160 -73.05 35.37 -31.05
N CYS A 161 -73.29 34.05 -31.06
CA CYS A 161 -74.09 33.39 -32.08
C CYS A 161 -75.51 33.95 -32.09
N LYS A 162 -76.21 33.99 -30.95
CA LYS A 162 -77.56 34.58 -30.84
C LYS A 162 -77.62 36.02 -31.35
N LEU A 163 -76.69 36.87 -30.92
CA LEU A 163 -76.59 38.25 -31.38
C LEU A 163 -76.37 38.35 -32.90
N ARG A 164 -75.55 37.46 -33.49
CA ARG A 164 -75.38 37.37 -34.95
C ARG A 164 -76.63 36.89 -35.66
N GLU A 165 -77.43 36.01 -35.06
CA GLU A 165 -78.72 35.59 -35.63
C GLU A 165 -79.73 36.73 -35.65
N GLU A 166 -79.82 37.48 -34.55
CA GLU A 166 -80.69 38.66 -34.42
C GLU A 166 -80.29 39.79 -35.38
N LEU A 167 -78.98 39.95 -35.63
CA LEU A 167 -78.44 40.95 -36.54
C LEU A 167 -78.34 40.48 -38.01
N ARG A 168 -78.77 39.25 -38.36
CA ARG A 168 -78.81 38.82 -39.76
C ARG A 168 -79.82 39.71 -40.51
N PRO A 169 -79.39 40.47 -41.54
CA PRO A 169 -80.33 41.28 -42.30
C PRO A 169 -81.38 40.39 -42.95
N THR A 170 -82.62 40.86 -42.98
CA THR A 170 -83.73 40.29 -43.75
C THR A 170 -83.46 40.46 -45.25
N SER A 171 -82.39 39.88 -45.78
CA SER A 171 -82.09 39.86 -47.21
C SER A 171 -82.81 38.69 -47.89
N ARG A 172 -84.14 38.72 -47.84
CA ARG A 172 -85.02 38.04 -48.80
C ARG A 172 -86.40 38.69 -48.77
N SER A 173 -86.53 39.78 -49.51
CA SER A 173 -87.68 40.21 -50.34
C SER A 173 -87.46 41.69 -50.72
N SER A 174 -86.47 42.00 -51.56
CA SER A 174 -86.73 42.45 -52.94
C SER A 174 -87.99 41.88 -53.59
N CYS A 175 -88.66 42.71 -54.41
CA CYS A 175 -89.86 42.50 -55.26
C CYS A 175 -91.23 42.68 -54.55
N THR A 176 -92.22 43.48 -55.00
CA THR A 176 -92.44 44.33 -56.20
C THR A 176 -93.74 45.14 -55.98
N LEU A 177 -93.90 46.31 -56.63
CA LEU A 177 -95.17 47.02 -56.98
C LEU A 177 -96.02 47.56 -55.79
N MET A 178 -96.61 48.76 -55.80
CA MET A 178 -96.94 49.79 -56.80
C MET A 178 -96.68 51.19 -56.24
#